data_AF-A0A953QYV5-F1
#
_entry.id   AF-A0A953QYV5-F1
#
_cell.length_a   1.000
_cell.length_b   1.000
_cell.length_c   1.000
_cell.angle_alpha   90.00
_cell.angle_beta   90.00
_cell.angle_gamma   90.00
#
_symmetry.space_group_name_H-M   'P 1'
#
loop_
_entity.id
_entity.type
_entity.pdbx_description
1 polymer ?
#
loop_
_entity_poly.entity_id
_entity_poly.type
_entity_poly.pdbx_seq_one_letter_code
_entity_poly.pdbx_strand_id
1 'polypeptide(L)'
;MQTLVLALLLAAVFGLFLPSARNRLQGMLHGKPRLIWAFPFLLTAIFCAAAALAGAFSLGLALLVLGYTTAPAVCAVLASKPMWGSRNATARYRGPQPGSTTVPNLFDFLTILAIWLPLEFAAGGSLVPRAAQGFLHSVAYGIAILLGLVVFLGFRSISGLKYNLPRGPRDFWVPLAGFAIVAPVLIVLGVEIGFIPPPHFPVQSGGRMAGAVGLIFAGTAVPEEILFRSLIQNLLMLRFGRGWRILLLSSLIFGCAHLDNGPQPAPNWRYMIVATVAGLAYGKVFEMGSTVLSSAALHTMVDWTKHFFF
;
A
#
# COMPACT_ATOMS: atom_id res chain seq x y z
N MET A 1 -4.38 -4.36 23.90
CA MET A 1 -3.00 -3.99 23.48
C MET A 1 -2.76 -4.20 21.98
N GLN A 2 -3.09 -5.35 21.38
CA GLN A 2 -2.88 -5.59 19.94
C GLN A 2 -3.58 -4.57 19.03
N THR A 3 -4.87 -4.28 19.27
CA THR A 3 -5.64 -3.25 18.53
C THR A 3 -4.99 -1.88 18.60
N LEU A 4 -4.40 -1.53 19.76
CA LEU A 4 -3.71 -0.25 19.94
C LEU A 4 -2.46 -0.16 19.05
N VAL A 5 -1.67 -1.24 18.95
CA VAL A 5 -0.50 -1.28 18.05
C VAL A 5 -0.91 -1.02 16.60
N LEU A 6 -1.95 -1.72 16.12
CA LEU A 6 -2.47 -1.54 14.77
C LEU A 6 -3.02 -0.11 14.56
N ALA A 7 -3.76 0.41 15.54
CA ALA A 7 -4.29 1.78 15.49
C ALA A 7 -3.18 2.83 15.43
N LEU A 8 -2.06 2.65 16.16
CA LEU A 8 -0.93 3.56 16.12
C LEU A 8 -0.17 3.51 14.78
N LEU A 9 0.02 2.31 14.21
CA LEU A 9 0.61 2.16 12.87
C LEU A 9 -0.26 2.85 11.81
N LEU A 10 -1.56 2.61 11.88
CA LEU A 10 -2.52 3.22 10.98
C LEU A 10 -2.58 4.74 11.16
N ALA A 11 -2.54 5.24 12.40
CA ALA A 11 -2.46 6.66 12.70
C ALA A 11 -1.18 7.29 12.14
N ALA A 12 -0.04 6.59 12.18
CA ALA A 12 1.20 7.05 11.55
C ALA A 12 1.09 7.11 10.03
N VAL A 13 0.44 6.11 9.40
CA VAL A 13 0.13 6.12 7.95
C VAL A 13 -0.74 7.33 7.64
N PHE A 14 -1.88 7.48 8.30
CA PHE A 14 -2.80 8.60 8.05
C PHE A 14 -2.17 9.97 8.35
N GLY A 15 -1.32 10.05 9.38
CA GLY A 15 -0.60 11.27 9.74
C GLY A 15 0.25 11.82 8.60
N LEU A 16 0.79 10.95 7.73
CA LEU A 16 1.58 11.39 6.57
C LEU A 16 0.75 12.02 5.45
N PHE A 17 -0.60 11.96 5.50
CA PHE A 17 -1.44 12.73 4.57
C PHE A 17 -1.38 14.23 4.88
N LEU A 18 -1.04 14.60 6.13
CA LEU A 18 -0.90 15.99 6.53
C LEU A 18 0.37 16.60 5.91
N PRO A 19 0.26 17.72 5.17
CA PRO A 19 1.42 18.38 4.57
C PRO A 19 2.49 18.76 5.60
N SER A 20 2.10 19.17 6.80
CA SER A 20 3.03 19.52 7.89
C SER A 20 3.90 18.34 8.33
N ALA A 21 3.30 17.15 8.52
CA ALA A 21 4.02 15.93 8.89
C ALA A 21 5.01 15.51 7.79
N ARG A 22 4.55 15.51 6.53
CA ARG A 22 5.39 15.20 5.37
C ARG A 22 6.54 16.20 5.20
N ASN A 23 6.27 17.49 5.30
CA ASN A 23 7.31 18.53 5.17
C ASN A 23 8.37 18.40 6.28
N ARG A 24 7.95 18.06 7.51
CA ARG A 24 8.87 17.78 8.61
C ARG A 24 9.73 16.55 8.35
N LEU A 25 9.12 15.46 7.88
CA LEU A 25 9.83 14.23 7.50
C LEU A 25 10.86 14.49 6.40
N GLN A 26 10.46 15.20 5.33
CA GLN A 26 11.34 15.59 4.23
C GLN A 26 12.48 16.49 4.73
N GLY A 27 12.18 17.52 5.53
CA GLY A 27 13.20 18.41 6.08
C GLY A 27 14.23 17.66 6.94
N MET A 28 13.78 16.71 7.75
CA MET A 28 14.64 15.86 8.56
C MET A 28 15.55 14.97 7.69
N LEU A 29 14.97 14.26 6.71
CA LEU A 29 15.70 13.31 5.87
C LEU A 29 16.61 14.00 4.85
N HIS A 30 16.21 15.15 4.30
CA HIS A 30 17.08 15.94 3.40
C HIS A 30 18.19 16.65 4.18
N GLY A 31 17.92 17.12 5.40
CA GLY A 31 18.93 17.75 6.26
C GLY A 31 19.98 16.77 6.78
N LYS A 32 19.58 15.52 7.06
CA LYS A 32 20.48 14.44 7.51
C LYS A 32 20.11 13.10 6.83
N PRO A 33 20.55 12.86 5.58
CA PRO A 33 20.18 11.65 4.81
C PRO A 33 20.50 10.33 5.51
N ARG A 34 21.53 10.30 6.35
CA ARG A 34 21.90 9.11 7.14
C ARG A 34 20.78 8.63 8.08
N LEU A 35 19.81 9.49 8.42
CA LEU A 35 18.65 9.12 9.24
C LEU A 35 17.77 8.07 8.58
N ILE A 36 17.85 7.84 7.27
CA ILE A 36 17.13 6.74 6.62
C ILE A 36 17.46 5.38 7.24
N TRP A 37 18.69 5.22 7.73
CA TRP A 37 19.14 3.98 8.37
C TRP A 37 18.55 3.76 9.76
N ALA A 38 17.99 4.78 10.41
CA ALA A 38 17.33 4.60 11.71
C ALA A 38 15.94 3.93 11.58
N PHE A 39 15.27 4.09 10.44
CA PHE A 39 13.91 3.57 10.23
C PHE A 39 13.83 2.03 10.23
N PRO A 40 14.72 1.28 9.56
CA PRO A 40 14.74 -0.18 9.65
C PRO A 40 14.80 -0.69 11.10
N PHE A 41 15.68 -0.13 11.93
CA PHE A 41 15.78 -0.51 13.35
C PHE A 41 14.53 -0.13 14.15
N LEU A 42 13.99 1.08 13.94
CA LEU A 42 12.77 1.53 14.62
C LEU A 42 11.58 0.63 14.28
N LEU A 43 11.36 0.35 13.01
CA LEU A 43 10.24 -0.47 12.54
C LEU A 43 10.40 -1.94 12.97
N THR A 44 11.63 -2.45 12.95
CA THR A 44 11.95 -3.76 13.51
C THR A 44 11.67 -3.81 15.01
N ALA A 45 12.04 -2.78 15.77
CA ALA A 45 11.75 -2.71 17.21
C ALA A 45 10.24 -2.70 17.48
N ILE A 46 9.45 -1.96 16.69
CA ILE A 46 7.98 -1.98 16.77
C ILE A 46 7.43 -3.38 16.51
N PHE A 47 7.92 -4.07 15.46
CA PHE A 47 7.52 -5.44 15.17
C PHE A 47 7.91 -6.39 16.30
N CYS A 48 9.14 -6.32 16.82
CA CYS A 48 9.62 -7.15 17.91
C CYS A 48 8.80 -6.95 19.18
N ALA A 49 8.43 -5.71 19.51
CA ALA A 49 7.54 -5.41 20.61
C ALA A 49 6.15 -6.03 20.40
N ALA A 50 5.59 -5.94 19.19
CA ALA A 50 4.33 -6.60 18.85
C ALA A 50 4.44 -8.14 18.94
N ALA A 51 5.54 -8.72 18.48
CA ALA A 51 5.80 -10.16 18.59
C ALA A 51 5.92 -10.60 20.04
N ALA A 52 6.59 -9.82 20.90
CA ALA A 52 6.68 -10.09 22.33
C ALA A 52 5.29 -10.02 23.00
N LEU A 53 4.49 -9.01 22.66
CA LEU A 53 3.10 -8.88 23.14
C LEU A 53 2.20 -10.05 22.71
N ALA A 54 2.53 -10.72 21.61
CA ALA A 54 1.81 -11.88 21.10
C ALA A 54 2.43 -13.23 21.55
N GLY A 55 3.47 -13.22 22.39
CA GLY A 55 4.19 -14.44 22.81
C GLY A 55 4.90 -15.16 21.67
N ALA A 56 5.21 -14.45 20.58
CA ALA A 56 5.75 -14.99 19.33
C ALA A 56 7.17 -14.48 19.01
N PHE A 57 7.80 -13.75 19.93
CA PHE A 57 9.14 -13.22 19.72
C PHE A 57 10.18 -14.34 19.61
N SER A 58 11.06 -14.22 18.61
CA SER A 58 12.28 -15.00 18.51
C SER A 58 13.38 -14.18 17.85
N LEU A 59 14.64 -14.51 18.15
CA LEU A 59 15.79 -13.83 17.52
C LEU A 59 15.79 -14.02 15.99
N GLY A 60 15.42 -15.22 15.52
CA GLY A 60 15.32 -15.50 14.09
C GLY A 60 14.30 -14.61 13.39
N LEU A 61 13.11 -14.43 13.98
CA LEU A 61 12.09 -13.54 13.45
C LEU A 61 12.53 -12.07 13.48
N ALA A 62 13.20 -11.63 14.55
CA ALA A 62 13.75 -10.28 14.66
C ALA A 62 14.80 -9.98 13.57
N LEU A 63 15.72 -10.91 13.31
CA LEU A 63 16.75 -10.78 12.28
C LEU A 63 16.14 -10.79 10.87
N LEU A 64 15.13 -11.64 10.63
CA LEU A 64 14.39 -11.67 9.37
C LEU A 64 13.74 -10.30 9.09
N VAL A 65 13.03 -9.74 10.07
CA VAL A 65 12.36 -8.44 9.94
C VAL A 65 13.37 -7.30 9.80
N LEU A 66 14.53 -7.38 10.47
CA LEU A 66 15.61 -6.41 10.27
C LEU A 66 16.15 -6.45 8.83
N GLY A 67 16.41 -7.65 8.30
CA GLY A 67 16.84 -7.83 6.91
C GLY A 67 15.78 -7.29 5.93
N TYR A 68 14.51 -7.65 6.17
CA TYR A 68 13.37 -7.20 5.39
C TYR A 68 13.25 -5.67 5.38
N THR A 69 13.31 -4.99 6.52
CA THR A 69 13.18 -3.52 6.58
C THR A 69 14.43 -2.80 6.08
N THR A 70 15.61 -3.44 6.14
CA THR A 70 16.86 -2.85 5.67
C THR A 70 16.96 -2.86 4.14
N ALA A 71 16.48 -3.91 3.47
CA ALA A 71 16.59 -4.05 2.01
C ALA A 71 15.95 -2.88 1.20
N PRO A 72 14.72 -2.42 1.51
CA PRO A 72 14.14 -1.22 0.91
C PRO A 72 14.97 0.05 1.12
N ALA A 73 15.56 0.22 2.30
CA ALA A 73 16.39 1.38 2.65
C ALA A 73 17.71 1.37 1.85
N VAL A 74 18.34 0.21 1.68
CA VAL A 74 19.52 0.04 0.82
C VAL A 74 19.17 0.44 -0.62
N CYS A 75 18.08 -0.09 -1.18
CA CYS A 75 17.64 0.23 -2.52
C CYS A 75 17.36 1.74 -2.68
N ALA A 76 16.71 2.36 -1.69
CA ALA A 76 16.44 3.81 -1.71
C ALA A 76 17.73 4.65 -1.73
N VAL A 77 18.74 4.26 -0.95
CA VAL A 77 20.05 4.93 -0.94
C VAL A 77 20.75 4.77 -2.30
N LEU A 78 20.71 3.57 -2.89
CA LEU A 78 21.24 3.32 -4.23
C LEU A 78 20.52 4.16 -5.30
N ALA A 79 19.20 4.28 -5.21
CA ALA A 79 18.39 5.12 -6.08
C ALA A 79 18.78 6.62 -6.02
N SER A 80 19.34 7.06 -4.89
CA SER A 80 19.75 8.46 -4.63
C SER A 80 21.23 8.73 -4.90
N LYS A 81 22.07 7.73 -5.19
CA LYS A 81 23.52 7.92 -5.46
C LYS A 81 23.82 8.93 -6.60
N PRO A 82 23.13 8.94 -7.74
CA PRO A 82 23.34 9.95 -8.78
C PRO A 82 23.03 11.38 -8.30
N MET A 83 22.16 11.51 -7.29
CA MET A 83 21.68 12.79 -6.76
C MET A 83 22.62 13.39 -5.71
N TRP A 84 23.38 12.55 -4.98
CA TRP A 84 24.31 12.99 -3.92
C TRP A 84 25.79 12.94 -4.33
N GLY A 85 26.12 12.31 -5.45
CA GLY A 85 27.51 12.13 -5.94
C GLY A 85 28.10 13.29 -6.74
N SER A 86 27.37 14.40 -6.95
CA SER A 86 27.90 15.56 -7.68
C SER A 86 28.87 16.37 -6.80
N ARG A 87 30.09 16.61 -7.31
CA ARG A 87 31.23 17.28 -6.64
C ARG A 87 30.97 18.72 -6.16
N ASN A 88 29.80 19.29 -6.43
CA ASN A 88 29.35 20.59 -5.89
C ASN A 88 28.52 20.45 -4.58
N ALA A 89 28.74 19.39 -3.81
CA ALA A 89 28.04 19.06 -2.56
C ALA A 89 28.33 19.99 -1.36
N THR A 90 29.01 21.13 -1.57
CA THR A 90 29.11 22.23 -0.59
C THR A 90 27.90 23.17 -0.64
N ALA A 91 27.08 23.12 -1.69
CA ALA A 91 25.73 23.66 -1.63
C ALA A 91 24.91 22.72 -0.75
N ARG A 92 24.41 23.19 0.40
CA ARG A 92 23.37 22.50 1.19
C ARG A 92 22.38 21.89 0.20
N TYR A 93 22.24 20.56 0.20
CA TYR A 93 21.21 19.88 -0.55
C TYR A 93 19.85 20.47 -0.13
N ARG A 94 19.39 21.44 -0.90
CA ARG A 94 17.98 21.82 -0.97
C ARG A 94 17.38 20.67 -1.75
N GLY A 95 16.36 20.00 -1.20
CA GLY A 95 15.69 18.88 -1.86
C GLY A 95 15.22 19.22 -3.29
N PRO A 96 14.45 18.33 -3.95
CA PRO A 96 13.92 18.60 -5.28
C PRO A 96 13.34 20.01 -5.36
N GLN A 97 13.83 20.83 -6.29
CA GLN A 97 13.31 22.18 -6.50
C GLN A 97 11.84 22.07 -6.91
N PRO A 98 10.96 23.02 -6.53
CA PRO A 98 9.60 23.05 -7.04
C PRO A 98 9.62 22.99 -8.58
N GLY A 99 9.16 21.88 -9.16
CA GLY A 99 9.18 21.65 -10.61
C GLY A 99 10.26 20.68 -11.13
N SER A 100 11.26 20.26 -10.35
CA SER A 100 12.18 19.20 -10.76
C SER A 100 11.54 17.83 -10.50
N THR A 101 11.13 17.13 -11.56
CA THR A 101 10.55 15.79 -11.43
C THR A 101 11.64 14.75 -11.23
N THR A 102 11.72 14.17 -10.02
CA THR A 102 12.54 12.98 -9.78
C THR A 102 11.93 11.81 -10.56
N VAL A 103 12.52 11.48 -11.71
CA VAL A 103 12.06 10.34 -12.52
C VAL A 103 12.44 9.04 -11.79
N PRO A 104 11.48 8.14 -11.52
CA PRO A 104 11.79 6.86 -10.87
C PRO A 104 12.84 6.07 -11.65
N ASN A 105 13.75 5.38 -10.96
CA ASN A 105 14.75 4.51 -11.58
C ASN A 105 14.57 3.05 -11.13
N LEU A 106 15.41 2.15 -11.65
CA LEU A 106 15.33 0.72 -11.35
C LEU A 106 15.33 0.44 -9.83
N PHE A 107 16.14 1.16 -9.06
CA PHE A 107 16.21 0.95 -7.61
C PHE A 107 14.94 1.41 -6.88
N ASP A 108 14.19 2.38 -7.41
CA ASP A 108 12.87 2.72 -6.88
C ASP A 108 11.90 1.54 -7.05
N PHE A 109 11.91 0.86 -8.21
CA PHE A 109 11.11 -0.34 -8.43
C PHE A 109 11.58 -1.52 -7.55
N LEU A 110 12.89 -1.71 -7.40
CA LEU A 110 13.44 -2.72 -6.49
C LEU A 110 13.06 -2.45 -5.03
N THR A 111 12.99 -1.18 -4.61
CA THR A 111 12.46 -0.82 -3.28
C THR A 111 11.02 -1.28 -3.11
N ILE A 112 10.14 -1.07 -4.10
CA ILE A 112 8.75 -1.56 -4.01
C ILE A 112 8.71 -3.08 -3.92
N LEU A 113 9.46 -3.78 -4.78
CA LEU A 113 9.48 -5.25 -4.78
C LEU A 113 10.00 -5.80 -3.45
N ALA A 114 11.01 -5.16 -2.85
CA ALA A 114 11.55 -5.52 -1.55
C ALA A 114 10.56 -5.28 -0.39
N ILE A 115 9.65 -4.30 -0.52
CA ILE A 115 8.56 -4.06 0.42
C ILE A 115 7.43 -5.08 0.22
N TRP A 116 7.07 -5.35 -1.03
CA TRP A 116 5.86 -6.10 -1.35
C TRP A 116 6.04 -7.62 -1.30
N LEU A 117 6.97 -8.17 -2.10
CA LEU A 117 7.03 -9.62 -2.35
C LEU A 117 7.27 -10.48 -1.10
N PRO A 118 8.11 -10.07 -0.13
CA PRO A 118 8.26 -10.84 1.11
C PRO A 118 6.96 -10.95 1.91
N LEU A 119 6.10 -9.94 1.88
CA LEU A 119 4.80 -9.98 2.55
C LEU A 119 3.80 -10.83 1.78
N GLU A 120 3.76 -10.66 0.45
CA GLU A 120 2.95 -11.45 -0.47
C GLU A 120 3.15 -12.94 -0.22
N PHE A 121 4.41 -13.40 -0.29
CA PHE A 121 4.74 -14.82 -0.13
C PHE A 121 4.86 -15.27 1.33
N ALA A 122 4.38 -14.46 2.29
CA ALA A 122 4.46 -14.73 3.72
C ALA A 122 5.85 -15.22 4.17
N ALA A 123 6.91 -14.57 3.69
CA ALA A 123 8.29 -14.98 3.95
C ALA A 123 8.56 -15.02 5.46
N GLY A 124 8.97 -16.19 5.95
CA GLY A 124 9.19 -16.42 7.39
C GLY A 124 7.91 -16.63 8.21
N GLY A 125 6.74 -16.78 7.59
CA GLY A 125 5.48 -17.06 8.28
C GLY A 125 5.49 -18.36 9.10
N SER A 126 6.34 -19.32 8.74
CA SER A 126 6.59 -20.55 9.51
C SER A 126 7.28 -20.29 10.85
N LEU A 127 7.96 -19.15 11.02
CA LEU A 127 8.58 -18.72 12.28
C LEU A 127 7.56 -18.12 13.24
N VAL A 128 6.32 -17.86 12.79
CA VAL A 128 5.27 -17.23 13.58
C VAL A 128 4.26 -18.30 14.01
N PRO A 129 4.00 -18.45 15.32
CA PRO A 129 2.94 -19.34 15.82
C PRO A 129 1.59 -18.99 15.19
N ARG A 130 0.79 -20.00 14.82
CA ARG A 130 -0.51 -19.81 14.13
C ARG A 130 -1.42 -18.79 14.82
N ALA A 131 -1.49 -18.81 16.15
CA ALA A 131 -2.29 -17.88 16.94
C ALA A 131 -1.89 -16.40 16.78
N ALA A 132 -0.64 -16.12 16.41
CA ALA A 132 -0.09 -14.78 16.23
C ALA A 132 -0.02 -14.33 14.76
N GLN A 133 -0.22 -15.23 13.80
CA GLN A 133 -0.01 -14.96 12.38
C GLN A 133 -0.85 -13.78 11.87
N GLY A 134 -2.17 -13.76 12.10
CA GLY A 134 -3.03 -12.68 11.62
C GLY A 134 -2.63 -11.30 12.17
N PHE A 135 -2.33 -11.23 13.48
CA PHE A 135 -1.90 -10.00 14.12
C PHE A 135 -0.53 -9.53 13.61
N LEU A 136 0.48 -10.41 13.60
CA LEU A 136 1.83 -10.03 13.17
C LEU A 136 1.93 -9.78 11.66
N HIS A 137 1.12 -10.44 10.86
CA HIS A 137 0.99 -10.12 9.44
C HIS A 137 0.44 -8.70 9.24
N SER A 138 -0.59 -8.31 10.01
CA SER A 138 -1.12 -6.95 9.99
C SER A 138 -0.09 -5.90 10.44
N VAL A 139 0.71 -6.22 11.46
CA VAL A 139 1.83 -5.37 11.90
C VAL A 139 2.89 -5.26 10.80
N ALA A 140 3.24 -6.38 10.16
CA ALA A 140 4.21 -6.44 9.07
C ALA A 140 3.78 -5.56 7.89
N TYR A 141 2.51 -5.63 7.49
CA TYR A 141 1.90 -4.74 6.50
C TYR A 141 1.97 -3.27 6.93
N GLY A 142 1.62 -2.96 8.17
CA GLY A 142 1.67 -1.59 8.70
C GLY A 142 3.08 -0.99 8.65
N ILE A 143 4.11 -1.72 9.10
CA ILE A 143 5.50 -1.24 9.04
C ILE A 143 6.01 -1.14 7.60
N ALA A 144 5.56 -2.01 6.70
CA ALA A 144 5.96 -2.02 5.30
C ALA A 144 5.44 -0.79 4.55
N ILE A 145 4.14 -0.48 4.73
CA ILE A 145 3.53 0.72 4.18
C ILE A 145 4.20 1.96 4.76
N LEU A 146 4.43 2.01 6.07
CA LEU A 146 5.15 3.13 6.69
C LEU A 146 6.56 3.31 6.12
N LEU A 147 7.31 2.22 5.95
CA LEU A 147 8.65 2.27 5.34
C LEU A 147 8.59 2.79 3.90
N GLY A 148 7.63 2.30 3.10
CA GLY A 148 7.39 2.78 1.75
C GLY A 148 7.08 4.28 1.71
N LEU A 149 6.21 4.76 2.60
CA LEU A 149 5.89 6.19 2.70
C LEU A 149 7.09 7.02 3.16
N VAL A 150 7.86 6.54 4.15
CA VAL A 150 9.09 7.20 4.60
C VAL A 150 10.09 7.32 3.46
N VAL A 151 10.28 6.25 2.69
CA VAL A 151 11.19 6.25 1.54
C VAL A 151 10.67 7.18 0.44
N PHE A 152 9.45 6.99 -0.04
CA PHE A 152 8.99 7.65 -1.26
C PHE A 152 8.49 9.08 -1.04
N LEU A 153 7.84 9.37 0.09
CA LEU A 153 7.39 10.72 0.43
C LEU A 153 8.48 11.53 1.15
N GLY A 154 9.33 10.88 1.94
CA GLY A 154 10.34 11.53 2.76
C GLY A 154 11.72 11.58 2.12
N PHE A 155 12.35 10.41 1.94
CA PHE A 155 13.76 10.31 1.54
C PHE A 155 13.99 10.60 0.05
N ARG A 156 13.23 9.93 -0.82
CA ARG A 156 13.26 10.09 -2.29
C ARG A 156 12.47 11.33 -2.73
N SER A 157 11.44 11.69 -1.96
CA SER A 157 10.56 12.83 -2.23
C SER A 157 10.09 12.87 -3.69
N ILE A 158 9.56 11.75 -4.20
CA ILE A 158 9.13 11.65 -5.60
C ILE A 158 7.94 12.58 -5.83
N SER A 159 8.12 13.58 -6.70
CA SER A 159 7.08 14.51 -7.08
C SER A 159 5.97 13.80 -7.88
N GLY A 160 4.71 14.08 -7.54
CA GLY A 160 3.56 13.55 -8.29
C GLY A 160 2.99 12.23 -7.77
N LEU A 161 3.48 11.72 -6.63
CA LEU A 161 2.79 10.66 -5.89
C LEU A 161 1.46 11.19 -5.32
N LYS A 162 0.37 10.49 -5.62
CA LYS A 162 -0.98 10.87 -5.19
C LYS A 162 -1.33 10.42 -3.77
N TYR A 163 -0.41 10.65 -2.82
CA TYR A 163 -0.66 10.51 -1.40
C TYR A 163 -1.03 11.87 -0.80
N ASN A 164 -2.30 12.26 -0.93
CA ASN A 164 -2.82 13.57 -0.52
C ASN A 164 -4.18 13.43 0.13
N LEU A 165 -4.60 14.40 0.93
CA LEU A 165 -6.02 14.55 1.24
C LEU A 165 -6.82 14.89 -0.03
N PRO A 166 -8.11 14.56 -0.09
CA PRO A 166 -8.99 14.95 -1.20
C PRO A 166 -8.94 16.46 -1.41
N ARG A 167 -8.89 16.91 -2.67
CA ARG A 167 -8.76 18.32 -3.03
C ARG A 167 -10.04 18.94 -3.56
N GLY A 168 -11.04 18.12 -3.88
CA GLY A 168 -12.34 18.63 -4.33
C GLY A 168 -13.38 17.54 -4.55
N PRO A 169 -14.61 17.94 -4.95
CA PRO A 169 -15.76 17.04 -5.09
C PRO A 169 -15.52 15.83 -6.01
N ARG A 170 -14.64 16.00 -7.02
CA ARG A 170 -14.28 14.94 -7.95
C ARG A 170 -13.71 13.71 -7.24
N ASP A 171 -12.97 13.88 -6.15
CA ASP A 171 -12.38 12.77 -5.39
C ASP A 171 -13.44 11.90 -4.69
N PHE A 172 -14.68 12.40 -4.57
CA PHE A 172 -15.83 11.69 -4.00
C PHE A 172 -16.79 11.19 -5.08
N TRP A 173 -17.04 11.98 -6.13
CA TRP A 173 -17.97 11.56 -7.19
C TRP A 173 -17.39 10.49 -8.12
N VAL A 174 -16.10 10.56 -8.46
CA VAL A 174 -15.47 9.58 -9.35
C VAL A 174 -15.52 8.15 -8.82
N PRO A 175 -15.27 7.85 -7.53
CA PRO A 175 -15.43 6.49 -7.03
C PRO A 175 -16.89 6.02 -7.04
N LEU A 176 -17.86 6.90 -6.77
CA LEU A 176 -19.28 6.55 -6.86
C LEU A 176 -19.67 6.17 -8.30
N ALA A 177 -19.28 6.99 -9.26
CA ALA A 177 -19.50 6.70 -10.68
C ALA A 177 -18.77 5.42 -11.11
N GLY A 178 -17.52 5.24 -10.66
CA GLY A 178 -16.73 4.04 -10.90
C GLY A 178 -17.40 2.79 -10.35
N PHE A 179 -17.99 2.86 -9.15
CA PHE A 179 -18.70 1.77 -8.53
C PHE A 179 -19.95 1.38 -9.31
N ALA A 180 -20.77 2.38 -9.69
CA ALA A 180 -21.98 2.15 -10.49
C ALA A 180 -21.68 1.46 -11.84
N ILE A 181 -20.50 1.73 -12.43
CA ILE A 181 -20.06 1.11 -13.68
C ILE A 181 -19.48 -0.29 -13.46
N VAL A 182 -18.56 -0.44 -12.48
CA VAL A 182 -17.78 -1.67 -12.34
C VAL A 182 -18.52 -2.76 -11.58
N ALA A 183 -19.39 -2.42 -10.63
CA ALA A 183 -20.06 -3.42 -9.79
C ALA A 183 -20.91 -4.42 -10.60
N PRO A 184 -21.76 -4.01 -11.57
CA PRO A 184 -22.50 -4.98 -12.39
C PRO A 184 -21.57 -5.93 -13.17
N VAL A 185 -20.46 -5.43 -13.68
CA VAL A 185 -19.46 -6.23 -14.42
C VAL A 185 -18.82 -7.26 -13.50
N LEU A 186 -18.40 -6.85 -12.30
CA LEU A 186 -17.77 -7.74 -11.32
C LEU A 186 -18.75 -8.77 -10.77
N ILE A 187 -20.03 -8.41 -10.59
CA ILE A 187 -21.07 -9.33 -10.13
C ILE A 187 -21.29 -10.41 -11.18
N VAL A 188 -21.55 -10.03 -12.43
CA VAL A 188 -21.76 -11.00 -13.52
C VAL A 188 -20.52 -11.88 -13.67
N LEU A 189 -19.34 -11.28 -13.84
CA LEU A 189 -18.11 -12.03 -14.00
C LEU A 189 -17.85 -12.97 -12.82
N GLY A 190 -18.02 -12.47 -11.60
CA GLY A 190 -17.75 -13.20 -10.37
C GLY A 190 -18.68 -14.39 -10.18
N VAL A 191 -19.98 -14.25 -10.49
CA VAL A 191 -20.95 -15.35 -10.42
C VAL A 191 -20.67 -16.38 -11.50
N GLU A 192 -20.48 -15.94 -12.75
CA GLU A 192 -20.30 -16.83 -13.91
C GLU A 192 -19.05 -17.70 -13.80
N ILE A 193 -17.94 -17.15 -13.31
CA ILE A 193 -16.71 -17.94 -13.10
C ILE A 193 -16.72 -18.69 -11.77
N GLY A 194 -17.75 -18.55 -10.95
CA GLY A 194 -17.87 -19.17 -9.62
C GLY A 194 -16.89 -18.60 -8.59
N PHE A 195 -16.54 -17.32 -8.68
CA PHE A 195 -15.74 -16.61 -7.66
C PHE A 195 -16.57 -16.19 -6.45
N ILE A 196 -17.78 -15.65 -6.69
CA ILE A 196 -18.76 -15.27 -5.66
C ILE A 196 -20.04 -16.10 -5.83
N PRO A 197 -20.78 -16.41 -4.75
CA PRO A 197 -22.06 -17.11 -4.87
C PRO A 197 -23.15 -16.21 -5.48
N PRO A 198 -24.37 -16.73 -5.73
CA PRO A 198 -25.51 -15.90 -6.09
C PRO A 198 -25.85 -14.85 -5.01
N PRO A 199 -26.42 -13.69 -5.40
CA PRO A 199 -26.72 -12.62 -4.47
C PRO A 199 -27.73 -13.04 -3.41
N HIS A 200 -27.53 -12.56 -2.19
CA HIS A 200 -28.46 -12.74 -1.07
C HIS A 200 -28.67 -11.43 -0.30
N PHE A 201 -29.71 -11.40 0.54
CA PHE A 201 -29.90 -10.28 1.46
C PHE A 201 -28.93 -10.36 2.64
N PRO A 202 -28.44 -9.22 3.16
CA PRO A 202 -27.56 -9.21 4.31
C PRO A 202 -28.31 -9.65 5.56
N VAL A 203 -27.68 -10.52 6.35
CA VAL A 203 -28.22 -11.00 7.65
C VAL A 203 -27.70 -10.19 8.85
N GLN A 204 -26.74 -9.29 8.63
CA GLN A 204 -26.14 -8.47 9.68
C GLN A 204 -26.93 -7.18 9.92
N SER A 205 -26.83 -6.63 11.13
CA SER A 205 -27.48 -5.36 11.46
C SER A 205 -26.86 -4.19 10.70
N GLY A 206 -27.64 -3.15 10.43
CA GLY A 206 -27.15 -1.92 9.79
C GLY A 206 -25.96 -1.29 10.51
N GLY A 207 -25.92 -1.36 11.85
CA GLY A 207 -24.78 -0.88 12.64
C GLY A 207 -23.48 -1.67 12.39
N ARG A 208 -23.56 -3.01 12.24
CA ARG A 208 -22.41 -3.84 11.87
C ARG A 208 -21.94 -3.54 10.45
N MET A 209 -22.88 -3.40 9.53
CA MET A 209 -22.59 -3.04 8.14
C MET A 209 -21.92 -1.67 8.05
N ALA A 210 -22.40 -0.67 8.81
CA ALA A 210 -21.79 0.65 8.88
C ALA A 210 -20.37 0.60 9.50
N GLY A 211 -20.19 -0.16 10.59
CA GLY A 211 -18.88 -0.34 11.22
C GLY A 211 -17.84 -1.01 10.31
N ALA A 212 -18.28 -1.94 9.45
CA ALA A 212 -17.41 -2.62 8.50
C ALA A 212 -16.81 -1.67 7.45
N VAL A 213 -17.47 -0.56 7.10
CA VAL A 213 -16.92 0.44 6.18
C VAL A 213 -15.57 0.96 6.67
N GLY A 214 -15.49 1.33 7.96
CA GLY A 214 -14.24 1.84 8.54
C GLY A 214 -13.13 0.79 8.57
N LEU A 215 -13.48 -0.46 8.87
CA LEU A 215 -12.53 -1.58 8.90
C LEU A 215 -12.01 -1.94 7.51
N ILE A 216 -12.89 -2.08 6.51
CA ILE A 216 -12.51 -2.35 5.12
C ILE A 216 -11.70 -1.19 4.56
N PHE A 217 -12.18 0.05 4.75
CA PHE A 217 -11.50 1.23 4.25
C PHE A 217 -10.07 1.35 4.80
N ALA A 218 -9.93 1.34 6.13
CA ALA A 218 -8.66 1.62 6.76
C ALA A 218 -7.73 0.40 6.87
N GLY A 219 -8.30 -0.80 7.02
CA GLY A 219 -7.57 -2.04 7.21
C GLY A 219 -7.17 -2.76 5.92
N THR A 220 -7.94 -2.59 4.84
CA THR A 220 -7.74 -3.30 3.58
C THR A 220 -7.51 -2.32 2.42
N ALA A 221 -8.52 -1.52 2.09
CA ALA A 221 -8.51 -0.71 0.88
C ALA A 221 -7.40 0.36 0.87
N VAL A 222 -7.20 1.09 1.97
CA VAL A 222 -6.15 2.12 2.03
C VAL A 222 -4.75 1.49 1.92
N PRO A 223 -4.35 0.49 2.72
CA PRO A 223 -3.04 -0.17 2.56
C PRO A 223 -2.78 -0.70 1.14
N GLU A 224 -3.75 -1.41 0.56
CA GLU A 224 -3.60 -1.96 -0.79
C GLU A 224 -3.52 -0.87 -1.85
N GLU A 225 -4.39 0.13 -1.81
CA GLU A 225 -4.39 1.20 -2.82
C GLU A 225 -3.16 2.11 -2.68
N ILE A 226 -2.58 2.25 -1.48
CA ILE A 226 -1.26 2.89 -1.31
C ILE A 226 -0.20 2.10 -2.08
N LEU A 227 -0.11 0.79 -1.86
CA LEU A 227 0.88 -0.05 -2.51
C LEU A 227 0.69 -0.11 -4.03
N PHE A 228 -0.50 -0.51 -4.48
CA PHE A 228 -0.76 -0.79 -5.89
C PHE A 228 -1.00 0.47 -6.72
N ARG A 229 -1.64 1.51 -6.17
CA ARG A 229 -1.87 2.76 -6.91
C ARG A 229 -0.81 3.79 -6.63
N SER A 230 -0.70 4.23 -5.38
CA SER A 230 0.18 5.36 -5.05
C SER A 230 1.65 5.04 -5.26
N LEU A 231 2.09 3.79 -5.09
CA LEU A 231 3.46 3.36 -5.35
C LEU A 231 3.59 2.72 -6.74
N ILE A 232 3.09 1.50 -6.96
CA ILE A 232 3.33 0.73 -8.20
C ILE A 232 2.82 1.48 -9.44
N GLN A 233 1.51 1.70 -9.56
CA GLN A 233 0.93 2.33 -10.76
C GLN A 233 1.46 3.76 -10.95
N ASN A 234 1.54 4.56 -9.89
CA ASN A 234 2.00 5.95 -9.99
C ASN A 234 3.48 6.02 -10.43
N LEU A 235 4.36 5.15 -9.93
CA LEU A 235 5.78 5.13 -10.33
C LEU A 235 5.94 4.65 -11.77
N LEU A 236 5.16 3.65 -12.21
CA LEU A 236 5.08 3.26 -13.62
C LEU A 236 4.63 4.43 -14.51
N MET A 237 3.59 5.16 -14.11
CA MET A 237 3.09 6.34 -14.82
C MET A 237 4.12 7.47 -14.88
N LEU A 238 4.87 7.69 -13.80
CA LEU A 238 5.92 8.71 -13.74
C LEU A 238 7.15 8.35 -14.59
N ARG A 239 7.45 7.05 -14.75
CA ARG A 239 8.59 6.57 -15.53
C ARG A 239 8.29 6.40 -17.03
N PHE A 240 7.15 5.81 -17.35
CA PHE A 240 6.80 5.37 -18.71
C PHE A 240 5.69 6.20 -19.36
N GLY A 241 5.16 7.20 -18.63
CA GLY A 241 4.02 7.99 -19.06
C GLY A 241 2.68 7.36 -18.67
N ARG A 242 1.63 8.18 -18.70
CA ARG A 242 0.26 7.73 -18.44
C ARG A 242 -0.33 7.11 -19.71
N GLY A 243 -1.02 5.98 -19.60
CA GLY A 243 -1.66 5.35 -20.75
C GLY A 243 -2.28 4.00 -20.43
N TRP A 244 -3.11 3.50 -21.34
CA TRP A 244 -3.85 2.24 -21.16
C TRP A 244 -2.93 1.04 -20.89
N ARG A 245 -1.74 0.99 -21.50
CA ARG A 245 -0.75 -0.08 -21.28
C ARG A 245 -0.29 -0.15 -19.83
N ILE A 246 -0.04 1.00 -19.20
CA ILE A 246 0.39 1.08 -17.80
C ILE A 246 -0.77 0.74 -16.87
N LEU A 247 -1.98 1.20 -17.21
CA LEU A 247 -3.18 0.82 -16.47
C LEU A 247 -3.37 -0.70 -16.49
N LEU A 248 -3.40 -1.33 -17.67
CA LEU A 248 -3.50 -2.79 -17.80
C LEU A 248 -2.41 -3.54 -17.04
N LEU A 249 -1.14 -3.10 -17.18
CA LEU A 249 -0.03 -3.73 -16.48
C LEU A 249 -0.21 -3.65 -14.96
N SER A 250 -0.55 -2.47 -14.43
CA SER A 250 -0.76 -2.29 -12.99
C SER A 250 -1.97 -3.06 -12.46
N SER A 251 -3.02 -3.20 -13.27
CA SER A 251 -4.21 -3.97 -12.91
C SER A 251 -3.95 -5.47 -12.97
N LEU A 252 -3.15 -5.94 -13.93
CA LEU A 252 -2.69 -7.34 -13.96
C LEU A 252 -1.78 -7.65 -12.78
N ILE A 253 -0.85 -6.75 -12.42
CA ILE A 253 -0.02 -6.90 -11.21
C ILE A 253 -0.91 -7.03 -9.96
N PHE A 254 -1.91 -6.17 -9.83
CA PHE A 254 -2.89 -6.24 -8.75
C PHE A 254 -3.65 -7.57 -8.75
N GLY A 255 -4.11 -8.04 -9.92
CA GLY A 255 -4.77 -9.35 -10.03
C GLY A 255 -3.86 -10.52 -9.66
N CYS A 256 -2.61 -10.53 -10.12
CA CYS A 256 -1.63 -11.55 -9.76
C CYS A 256 -1.36 -11.60 -8.26
N ALA A 257 -1.44 -10.46 -7.56
CA ALA A 257 -1.35 -10.36 -6.10
C ALA A 257 -2.53 -11.01 -5.33
N HIS A 258 -3.48 -11.59 -6.05
CA HIS A 258 -4.64 -12.27 -5.47
C HIS A 258 -4.67 -13.77 -5.81
N LEU A 259 -3.59 -14.30 -6.42
CA LEU A 259 -3.49 -15.70 -6.79
C LEU A 259 -3.41 -16.65 -5.57
N ASP A 260 -2.92 -16.19 -4.44
CA ASP A 260 -2.79 -16.96 -3.19
C ASP A 260 -3.86 -16.59 -2.15
N ASN A 261 -4.83 -15.76 -2.54
CA ASN A 261 -5.84 -15.21 -1.65
C ASN A 261 -7.24 -15.87 -1.85
N GLY A 262 -8.08 -15.72 -0.83
CA GLY A 262 -9.49 -16.13 -0.86
C GLY A 262 -9.74 -17.61 -0.48
N PRO A 263 -11.02 -18.02 -0.39
CA PRO A 263 -11.41 -19.34 0.11
C PRO A 263 -11.18 -20.48 -0.89
N GLN A 264 -10.81 -20.18 -2.15
CA GLN A 264 -10.65 -21.19 -3.20
C GLN A 264 -9.21 -21.71 -3.26
N PRO A 265 -8.97 -22.91 -3.83
CA PRO A 265 -7.62 -23.48 -3.94
C PRO A 265 -6.66 -22.57 -4.70
N ALA A 266 -5.43 -22.46 -4.21
CA ALA A 266 -4.36 -21.76 -4.90
C ALA A 266 -3.80 -22.61 -6.08
N PRO A 267 -3.45 -22.00 -7.23
CA PRO A 267 -3.62 -20.60 -7.57
C PRO A 267 -5.08 -20.25 -7.86
N ASN A 268 -5.60 -19.25 -7.15
CA ASN A 268 -6.97 -18.74 -7.29
C ASN A 268 -7.08 -17.83 -8.52
N TRP A 269 -7.01 -18.45 -9.70
CA TRP A 269 -7.08 -17.77 -10.99
C TRP A 269 -8.40 -17.00 -11.18
N ARG A 270 -9.50 -17.46 -10.55
CA ARG A 270 -10.79 -16.76 -10.53
C ARG A 270 -10.68 -15.42 -9.83
N TYR A 271 -10.06 -15.41 -8.64
CA TYR A 271 -9.81 -14.16 -7.95
C TYR A 271 -8.87 -13.26 -8.75
N MET A 272 -7.79 -13.81 -9.31
CA MET A 272 -6.89 -13.04 -10.17
C MET A 272 -7.62 -12.31 -11.30
N ILE A 273 -8.55 -12.98 -11.99
CA ILE A 273 -9.35 -12.37 -13.07
C ILE A 273 -10.24 -11.25 -12.53
N VAL A 274 -11.02 -11.52 -11.48
CA VAL A 274 -11.95 -10.53 -10.90
C VAL A 274 -11.19 -9.34 -10.34
N ALA A 275 -10.09 -9.58 -9.62
CA ALA A 275 -9.21 -8.55 -9.10
C ALA A 275 -8.54 -7.75 -10.22
N THR A 276 -8.16 -8.37 -11.35
CA THR A 276 -7.63 -7.64 -12.51
C THR A 276 -8.67 -6.65 -13.05
N VAL A 277 -9.93 -7.08 -13.23
CA VAL A 277 -11.01 -6.22 -13.71
C VAL A 277 -11.33 -5.10 -12.71
N ALA A 278 -11.41 -5.43 -11.42
CA ALA A 278 -11.58 -4.43 -10.37
C ALA A 278 -10.42 -3.42 -10.36
N GLY A 279 -9.20 -3.92 -10.50
CA GLY A 279 -7.98 -3.13 -10.57
C GLY A 279 -7.92 -2.17 -11.76
N LEU A 280 -8.61 -2.45 -12.87
CA LEU A 280 -8.77 -1.48 -13.96
C LEU A 280 -9.60 -0.28 -13.54
N ALA A 281 -10.72 -0.52 -12.86
CA ALA A 281 -11.57 0.54 -12.35
C ALA A 281 -10.87 1.32 -11.23
N TYR A 282 -10.24 0.65 -10.27
CA TYR A 282 -9.50 1.28 -9.18
C TYR A 282 -8.37 2.15 -9.74
N GLY A 283 -7.60 1.60 -10.68
CA GLY A 283 -6.54 2.32 -11.37
C GLY A 283 -7.06 3.52 -12.17
N LYS A 284 -8.22 3.42 -12.80
CA LYS A 284 -8.81 4.54 -13.55
C LYS A 284 -9.33 5.64 -12.63
N VAL A 285 -10.01 5.27 -11.55
CA VAL A 285 -10.44 6.21 -10.50
C VAL A 285 -9.22 6.91 -9.90
N PHE A 286 -8.13 6.20 -9.66
CA PHE A 286 -6.87 6.78 -9.20
C PHE A 286 -6.27 7.78 -10.21
N GLU A 287 -6.27 7.48 -11.51
CA GLU A 287 -5.81 8.40 -12.56
C GLU A 287 -6.63 9.70 -12.56
N MET A 288 -7.94 9.59 -12.38
CA MET A 288 -8.90 10.69 -12.38
C MET A 288 -8.88 11.49 -11.06
N GLY A 289 -8.67 10.84 -9.92
CA GLY A 289 -8.60 11.47 -8.61
C GLY A 289 -7.28 12.24 -8.39
N SER A 290 -7.27 13.08 -7.35
CA SER A 290 -6.08 13.76 -6.85
C SER A 290 -5.41 13.01 -5.68
N THR A 291 -6.08 11.98 -5.17
CA THR A 291 -5.71 11.20 -3.99
C THR A 291 -5.94 9.70 -4.19
N VAL A 292 -5.09 8.88 -3.57
CA VAL A 292 -5.28 7.43 -3.38
C VAL A 292 -6.55 7.09 -2.60
N LEU A 293 -7.04 8.00 -1.75
CA LEU A 293 -8.28 7.78 -1.00
C LEU A 293 -9.52 7.67 -1.90
N SER A 294 -9.44 8.22 -3.12
CA SER A 294 -10.51 8.11 -4.11
C SER A 294 -10.64 6.67 -4.61
N SER A 295 -9.52 6.02 -4.96
CA SER A 295 -9.56 4.61 -5.36
C SER A 295 -9.80 3.67 -4.17
N ALA A 296 -9.30 3.99 -2.97
CA ALA A 296 -9.64 3.28 -1.73
C ALA A 296 -11.14 3.32 -1.41
N ALA A 297 -11.82 4.44 -1.68
CA ALA A 297 -13.28 4.52 -1.52
C ALA A 297 -14.02 3.58 -2.49
N LEU A 298 -13.60 3.53 -3.76
CA LEU A 298 -14.16 2.57 -4.72
C LEU A 298 -13.91 1.12 -4.27
N HIS A 299 -12.68 0.80 -3.90
CA HIS A 299 -12.29 -0.52 -3.40
C HIS A 299 -13.15 -0.91 -2.19
N THR A 300 -13.33 0.00 -1.23
CA THR A 300 -14.18 -0.22 -0.06
C THR A 300 -15.62 -0.56 -0.44
N MET A 301 -16.21 0.14 -1.41
CA MET A 301 -17.58 -0.15 -1.85
C MET A 301 -17.70 -1.53 -2.49
N VAL A 302 -16.74 -1.92 -3.33
CA VAL A 302 -16.72 -3.25 -3.95
C VAL A 302 -16.61 -4.35 -2.89
N ASP A 303 -15.66 -4.23 -1.96
CA ASP A 303 -15.45 -5.21 -0.91
C ASP A 303 -16.61 -5.28 0.07
N TRP A 304 -17.17 -4.14 0.44
CA TRP A 304 -18.33 -4.07 1.32
C TRP A 304 -19.56 -4.71 0.66
N THR A 305 -19.81 -4.45 -0.63
CA THR A 305 -20.90 -5.10 -1.37
C THR A 305 -20.69 -6.60 -1.47
N LYS A 306 -19.47 -7.04 -1.84
CA LYS A 306 -19.13 -8.46 -1.86
C LYS A 306 -19.36 -9.10 -0.49
N HIS A 307 -18.91 -8.49 0.60
CA HIS A 307 -18.94 -9.11 1.93
C HIS A 307 -20.36 -9.32 2.50
N PHE A 308 -21.32 -8.47 2.12
CA PHE A 308 -22.67 -8.49 2.70
C PHE A 308 -23.76 -9.05 1.81
N PHE A 309 -23.57 -9.04 0.49
CA PHE A 309 -24.58 -9.45 -0.47
C PHE A 309 -24.19 -10.72 -1.25
N PHE A 310 -22.98 -11.22 -1.03
CA PHE A 310 -22.40 -12.41 -1.65
C PHE A 310 -21.50 -13.13 -0.63
#